data_AF-A0A1C6GWN5-F1
#
_entry.id   AF-A0A1C6GWN5-F1
#
_cell.length_a   1.000
_cell.length_b   1.000
_cell.length_c   1.000
_cell.angle_alpha   90.00
_cell.angle_beta   90.00
_cell.angle_gamma   90.00
#
_symmetry.space_group_name_H-M   'P 1'
#
loop_
_entity.id
_entity.type
_entity.pdbx_description
1 polymer ?
#
loop_
_entity_poly.entity_id
_entity_poly.type
_entity_poly.pdbx_seq_one_letter_code
_entity_poly.pdbx_strand_id
1 'polypeptide(L)' 'MRAKLKAIREAHGYTQQSFSDLIGISRSHYSQIESGDKQPSLKLAFRIKNALKCYGDDIFDNSMPIVRK' A
#
# COMPACT_ATOMS: atom_id res chain seq x y z
N MET A 1 -0.89 9.42 6.10
CA MET A 1 -1.58 8.68 5.01
C MET A 1 -0.62 8.52 3.86
N ARG A 2 -0.39 7.27 3.42
CA ARG A 2 0.50 6.92 2.30
C ARG A 2 -0.20 7.15 0.98
N ALA A 3 -0.09 8.38 0.46
CA ALA A 3 -0.79 8.80 -0.77
C ALA A 3 -0.42 7.93 -1.98
N LYS A 4 0.85 7.51 -2.10
CA LYS A 4 1.32 6.67 -3.20
C LYS A 4 0.67 5.29 -3.21
N LEU A 5 0.64 4.63 -2.05
CA LEU A 5 -0.01 3.31 -1.91
C LEU A 5 -1.49 3.37 -2.28
N LYS A 6 -2.20 4.40 -1.77
CA LYS A 6 -3.62 4.63 -2.09
C LYS A 6 -3.84 4.84 -3.59
N ALA A 7 -3.07 5.71 -4.22
CA ALA A 7 -3.22 6.02 -5.65
C ALA A 7 -2.99 4.79 -6.54
N ILE A 8 -1.98 3.98 -6.23
CA ILE A 8 -1.71 2.75 -7.00
C ILE A 8 -2.82 1.72 -6.80
N ARG A 9 -3.32 1.54 -5.56
CA ARG A 9 -4.46 0.67 -5.28
C ARG A 9 -5.70 1.07 -6.10
N GLU A 10 -6.00 2.37 -6.12
CA GLU A 10 -7.16 2.92 -6.83
C GLU A 10 -7.00 2.84 -8.35
N ALA A 11 -5.78 3.04 -8.87
CA ALA A 11 -5.47 2.84 -10.28
C ALA A 11 -5.67 1.39 -10.75
N HIS A 12 -5.55 0.42 -9.84
CA HIS A 12 -5.87 -0.99 -10.10
C HIS A 12 -7.36 -1.32 -9.89
N GLY A 13 -8.20 -0.33 -9.54
CA GLY A 13 -9.63 -0.52 -9.33
C GLY A 13 -10.00 -1.21 -8.00
N TYR A 14 -9.04 -1.38 -7.09
CA TYR A 14 -9.33 -2.04 -5.81
C TYR A 14 -9.88 -1.07 -4.79
N THR A 15 -10.90 -1.49 -4.03
CA THR A 15 -11.24 -0.90 -2.73
C THR A 15 -10.32 -1.43 -1.64
N GLN A 16 -10.25 -0.75 -0.48
CA GLN A 16 -9.50 -1.27 0.69
C GLN A 16 -9.94 -2.67 1.10
N GLN A 17 -11.24 -2.96 1.01
CA GLN A 17 -11.81 -4.28 1.34
C GLN A 17 -11.36 -5.33 0.32
N SER A 18 -11.60 -5.10 -0.97
CA SER A 18 -11.20 -6.04 -2.03
C SER A 18 -9.69 -6.29 -2.04
N PHE A 19 -8.89 -5.27 -1.76
CA PHE A 19 -7.44 -5.40 -1.70
C PHE A 19 -6.99 -6.18 -0.46
N SER A 20 -7.60 -5.92 0.71
CA SER A 20 -7.30 -6.68 1.92
C SER A 20 -7.65 -8.16 1.76
N ASP A 21 -8.75 -8.46 1.08
CA ASP A 21 -9.17 -9.83 0.77
C ASP A 21 -8.17 -10.51 -0.18
N LEU A 22 -7.75 -9.80 -1.24
CA LEU A 22 -6.74 -10.27 -2.19
C LEU A 22 -5.40 -10.61 -1.51
N ILE A 23 -4.93 -9.75 -0.61
CA ILE A 23 -3.68 -9.98 0.15
C ILE A 23 -3.92 -10.73 1.47
N GLY A 24 -5.10 -11.31 1.69
CA GLY A 24 -5.45 -12.14 2.84
C GLY A 24 -5.10 -11.52 4.20
N ILE A 25 -5.50 -10.27 4.43
CA ILE A 25 -5.48 -9.61 5.75
C ILE A 25 -6.82 -8.95 6.03
N SER A 26 -7.07 -8.52 7.27
CA SER A 26 -8.28 -7.75 7.56
C SER A 26 -8.22 -6.35 6.96
N ARG A 27 -9.38 -5.82 6.55
CA ARG A 27 -9.51 -4.43 6.07
C ARG A 27 -8.97 -3.41 7.06
N SER A 28 -9.23 -3.59 8.36
CA SER A 28 -8.71 -2.70 9.41
C SER A 28 -7.18 -2.70 9.44
N HIS A 29 -6.55 -3.88 9.36
CA HIS A 29 -5.09 -3.98 9.31
C HIS A 29 -4.53 -3.30 8.05
N TYR A 30 -5.18 -3.48 6.89
CA TYR A 30 -4.80 -2.77 5.67
C TYR A 30 -4.95 -1.25 5.82
N SER A 31 -6.04 -0.78 6.43
CA SER A 31 -6.28 0.65 6.65
C SER A 31 -5.19 1.28 7.51
N GLN A 32 -4.74 0.62 8.58
CA GLN A 32 -3.63 1.12 9.41
C GLN A 32 -2.32 1.21 8.62
N ILE A 33 -2.09 0.27 7.71
CA ILE A 33 -0.95 0.31 6.80
C ILE A 33 -1.08 1.48 5.82
N GLU A 34 -2.24 1.66 5.18
CA GLU A 34 -2.46 2.75 4.22
C GLU A 34 -2.44 4.14 4.88
N SER A 35 -2.94 4.27 6.10
CA SER A 35 -2.85 5.50 6.90
C SER A 35 -1.42 5.82 7.34
N GLY A 36 -0.56 4.80 7.45
CA GLY A 36 0.81 4.92 7.96
C GLY A 36 0.93 4.71 9.47
N ASP A 37 -0.17 4.36 10.15
CA ASP A 37 -0.21 4.04 11.58
C ASP A 37 0.54 2.74 11.89
N LYS A 38 0.65 1.86 10.89
CA LYS A 38 1.35 0.58 11.02
C LYS A 38 2.30 0.31 9.86
N GLN A 39 3.47 -0.21 10.22
CA GLN A 39 4.42 -0.76 9.26
C GLN A 39 4.05 -2.23 8.94
N PRO A 40 3.91 -2.59 7.64
CA PRO A 40 3.72 -3.98 7.27
C PRO A 40 5.01 -4.78 7.55
N SER A 41 4.88 -6.07 7.86
CA SER A 41 6.04 -6.95 7.87
C SER A 41 6.64 -7.08 6.47
N LEU A 42 7.91 -7.47 6.37
CA LEU A 42 8.58 -7.66 5.07
C LEU A 42 7.79 -8.60 4.14
N LYS A 43 7.27 -9.71 4.70
CA LYS A 43 6.42 -10.66 3.95
C LYS A 43 5.14 -10.00 3.41
N LEU A 44 4.49 -9.16 4.22
CA LEU A 44 3.28 -8.46 3.80
C LEU A 44 3.59 -7.36 2.78
N ALA A 45 4.70 -6.64 2.95
CA ALA A 45 5.18 -5.65 2.00
C ALA A 45 5.39 -6.27 0.61
N PHE A 46 6.02 -7.44 0.53
CA PHE A 46 6.17 -8.19 -0.72
C PHE A 46 4.82 -8.59 -1.34
N ARG A 47 3.86 -9.07 -0.53
CA ARG A 47 2.52 -9.41 -1.03
C ARG A 47 1.81 -8.19 -1.63
N ILE A 48 1.89 -7.05 -0.96
CA ILE A 48 1.31 -5.78 -1.44
C ILE A 48 1.99 -5.36 -2.75
N LYS A 49 3.33 -5.34 -2.80
CA LYS A 49 4.09 -5.00 -4.01
C LYS A 49 3.73 -5.90 -5.19
N ASN A 50 3.65 -7.21 -4.95
CA ASN A 50 3.28 -8.19 -5.98
C ASN A 50 1.83 -8.00 -6.47
N ALA A 51 0.88 -7.78 -5.56
CA ALA A 51 -0.53 -7.58 -5.91
C ALA A 51 -0.76 -6.28 -6.71
N LEU A 52 0.04 -5.24 -6.44
CA LEU A 52 0.00 -3.95 -7.14
C LEU A 52 0.98 -3.86 -8.32
N LYS A 53 1.69 -4.95 -8.64
CA LYS A 53 2.75 -5.02 -9.66
C LYS A 53 3.74 -3.83 -9.59
N CYS A 54 4.06 -3.41 -8.37
CA CYS A 54 4.89 -2.24 -8.11
C CYS A 54 6.21 -2.67 -7.45
N TYR A 55 7.33 -2.23 -8.03
CA TYR A 55 8.67 -2.53 -7.55
C TYR A 55 9.36 -1.35 -6.85
N GLY A 56 8.66 -0.21 -6.71
CA GLY A 56 9.20 0.96 -6.00
C GLY A 56 9.34 0.70 -4.50
N ASP A 57 10.48 1.09 -3.94
CA ASP A 57 10.75 0.97 -2.50
C ASP A 57 10.05 2.04 -1.66
N ASP A 58 9.69 3.15 -2.29
CA ASP A 58 9.01 4.30 -1.69
C ASP A 58 7.48 4.13 -1.55
N ILE A 59 6.92 2.97 -1.92
CA ILE A 59 5.47 2.74 -1.85
C ILE A 59 4.91 2.86 -0.42
N PHE A 60 5.76 2.64 0.59
CA PHE A 60 5.39 2.75 2.01
C PHE A 60 5.84 4.07 2.66
N ASP A 61 6.42 4.99 1.88
CA ASP A 61 6.84 6.29 2.40
C ASP A 61 5.63 7.19 2.63
N ASN A 62 5.62 7.86 3.78
CA ASN A 62 4.63 8.87 4.12
C ASN A 62 4.95 10.24 3.46
N SER A 63 6.15 10.40 2.90
CA SER A 63 6.51 11.57 2.12
C SER A 63 5.94 11.45 0.70
N MET A 64 5.20 12.47 0.25
CA MET A 64 5.01 12.71 -1.18
C MET A 64 6.38 12.63 -1.90
N PRO A 65 6.41 12.27 -3.21
CA PRO A 65 7.67 12.22 -3.94
C PRO A 65 8.31 13.60 -3.83
N ILE A 66 9.51 13.65 -3.26
CA ILE A 66 10.37 14.81 -3.43
C ILE A 66 10.67 14.83 -4.93
N VAL A 67 10.00 15.70 -5.67
CA VAL A 67 10.39 16.01 -7.05
C VAL A 67 11.79 16.58 -6.95
N ARG A 68 12.80 15.73 -7.17
CA ARG A 68 14.17 16.20 -7.36
C ARG A 68 14.16 16.93 -8.71
N LYS A 69 14.13 18.26 -8.64
CA LYS A 69 14.46 19.15 -9.75
C LYS A 69 15.90 18.93 -10.19
#